data_AF-A0A6G0Z790-F1
#
_entry.id   AF-A0A6G0Z790-F1
#
_cell.length_a   1.000
_cell.length_b   1.000
_cell.length_c   1.000
_cell.angle_alpha   90.00
_cell.angle_beta   90.00
_cell.angle_gamma   90.00
#
_symmetry.space_group_name_H-M   'P 1'
#
loop_
_entity.id
_entity.type
_entity.pdbx_description
1 polymer ?
#
loop_
_entity_poly.entity_id
_entity_poly.type
_entity_poly.pdbx_seq_one_letter_code
_entity_poly.pdbx_strand_id
1 'polypeptide(L)' 'MKKKWMTEKILQMMELILQGKIEGKRSVGRRRISWLKNLRDWYNTTSTDLFRASLDRNSIANVISNIRNG' A
#
# COMPACT_ATOMS: atom_id res chain seq x y z
N MET A 1 -9.48 -3.66 29.37
CA MET A 1 -9.92 -3.84 27.97
C MET A 1 -10.24 -2.56 27.21
N LYS A 2 -11.04 -1.60 27.75
CA LYS A 2 -11.44 -0.37 27.02
C LYS A 2 -10.29 0.52 26.49
N LYS A 3 -9.15 0.58 27.20
CA LYS A 3 -7.99 1.39 26.78
C LYS A 3 -7.38 0.94 25.45
N LYS A 4 -7.25 -0.36 25.22
CA LYS A 4 -6.60 -0.92 24.02
C LYS A 4 -7.34 -0.55 22.72
N TRP A 5 -8.66 -0.70 22.72
CA TRP A 5 -9.53 -0.34 21.59
C TRP A 5 -9.49 1.15 21.26
N MET A 6 -9.33 2.00 22.28
CA MET A 6 -9.24 3.44 22.09
C MET A 6 -7.91 3.85 21.46
N THR A 7 -6.80 3.22 21.88
CA THR A 7 -5.47 3.48 21.32
C THR A 7 -5.38 3.04 19.85
N GLU A 8 -5.93 1.87 19.51
CA GLU A 8 -5.95 1.36 18.13
C GLU A 8 -6.75 2.29 17.19
N LYS A 9 -7.89 2.82 17.67
CA LYS A 9 -8.69 3.77 16.90
C LYS A 9 -7.96 5.09 16.63
N ILE A 10 -7.26 5.62 17.64
CA ILE A 10 -6.51 6.87 17.50
C ILE A 10 -5.36 6.71 16.51
N LEU A 11 -4.64 5.59 16.56
CA LEU A 11 -3.57 5.29 15.61
C LEU A 11 -4.10 5.20 14.17
N GLN A 12 -5.22 4.52 13.97
CA GLN A 12 -5.85 4.42 12.67
C GLN A 12 -6.34 5.78 12.14
N MET A 13 -6.91 6.62 13.02
CA MET A 13 -7.32 7.98 12.66
C MET A 13 -6.11 8.86 12.27
N MET A 14 -5.02 8.78 13.02
CA MET A 14 -3.78 9.52 12.72
C MET A 14 -3.17 9.09 11.38
N GLU A 15 -3.17 7.79 11.09
CA GLU A 15 -2.72 7.26 9.81
C GLU A 15 -3.58 7.81 8.65
N LEU A 16 -4.91 7.83 8.83
CA LEU A 16 -5.82 8.38 7.84
C LEU A 16 -5.56 9.87 7.60
N ILE A 17 -5.34 10.67 8.65
CA ILE A 17 -5.04 12.11 8.53
C ILE A 17 -3.72 12.34 7.78
N LEU A 18 -2.65 11.63 8.15
CA LEU A 18 -1.35 11.74 7.48
C LEU A 18 -1.43 11.39 5.99
N GLN A 19 -2.33 10.49 5.62
CA GLN A 19 -2.57 10.10 4.23
C GLN A 19 -3.60 10.99 3.51
N GLY A 20 -4.12 12.04 4.16
CA GLY A 20 -5.17 12.92 3.62
C GLY A 20 -6.51 12.22 3.41
N LYS A 21 -6.78 11.16 4.17
CA LYS A 21 -7.98 10.31 4.08
C LYS A 21 -8.97 10.65 5.20
N ILE A 22 -10.25 10.65 4.87
CA ILE A 22 -11.33 10.82 5.84
C ILE A 22 -11.86 9.44 6.22
N GLU A 23 -11.94 9.15 7.51
CA GLU A 23 -12.50 7.89 8.02
C GLU A 23 -13.94 7.68 7.52
N GLY A 24 -14.24 6.48 7.01
CA GLY A 24 -15.57 6.12 6.53
C GLY A 24 -16.00 6.76 5.20
N LYS A 25 -15.23 7.67 4.61
CA LYS A 25 -15.53 8.29 3.31
C LYS A 25 -14.51 7.93 2.26
N ARG A 26 -14.98 7.33 1.16
CA ARG A 26 -14.19 7.19 -0.07
C ARG A 26 -14.30 8.51 -0.84
N SER A 27 -13.17 9.17 -1.10
CA SER A 27 -13.16 10.39 -1.92
C SER A 27 -13.73 10.11 -3.32
N VAL A 28 -14.73 10.90 -3.72
CA VAL A 28 -15.36 10.84 -5.04
C VAL A 28 -14.32 11.27 -6.07
N GLY A 29 -13.93 10.34 -6.95
CA GLY A 29 -12.85 10.53 -7.93
C GLY A 29 -11.71 9.52 -7.81
N ARG A 30 -11.61 8.77 -6.72
CA ARG A 30 -10.57 7.73 -6.57
C ARG A 30 -10.93 6.49 -7.37
N ARG A 31 -10.26 6.28 -8.52
CA ARG A 31 -10.37 5.03 -9.30
C ARG A 31 -10.12 3.82 -8.37
N ARG A 32 -10.79 2.69 -8.62
CA ARG A 32 -10.46 1.40 -7.99
C ARG A 32 -9.04 1.02 -8.40
N ILE A 33 -8.07 1.45 -7.60
CA ILE A 33 -6.68 1.08 -7.77
C ILE A 33 -6.49 -0.23 -7.01
N SER A 34 -6.27 -1.32 -7.74
CA SER A 34 -5.88 -2.60 -7.14
C SER A 34 -4.40 -2.55 -6.77
N TRP A 35 -4.03 -3.20 -5.66
CA TRP A 35 -2.63 -3.34 -5.25
C TRP A 35 -1.75 -3.87 -6.38
N LEU A 36 -2.25 -4.86 -7.12
CA LEU A 36 -1.55 -5.41 -8.29
C LEU A 36 -1.35 -4.38 -9.41
N LYS A 37 -2.31 -3.47 -9.63
CA LYS A 37 -2.16 -2.39 -10.61
C LYS A 37 -1.06 -1.42 -10.18
N ASN A 38 -1.02 -1.04 -8.91
CA ASN A 38 0.06 -0.18 -8.40
C ASN A 38 1.43 -0.81 -8.57
N LEU A 39 1.56 -2.10 -8.22
CA LEU A 39 2.82 -2.79 -8.39
C LEU A 39 3.24 -2.80 -9.87
N ARG A 40 2.32 -3.13 -10.78
CA ARG A 40 2.63 -3.07 -12.22
C ARG A 40 3.03 -1.69 -12.70
N ASP A 41 2.33 -0.65 -12.24
CA ASP A 41 2.60 0.73 -12.63
C ASP A 41 3.96 1.20 -12.06
N TRP A 42 4.28 0.85 -10.80
CA TRP A 42 5.55 1.21 -10.15
C TRP A 42 6.76 0.51 -10.76
N TYR A 43 6.60 -0.75 -11.15
CA TYR A 43 7.68 -1.55 -11.74
C TYR A 43 7.68 -1.55 -13.26
N ASN A 44 6.74 -0.84 -13.89
CA ASN A 44 6.52 -0.82 -15.33
C ASN A 44 6.54 -2.23 -15.94
N THR A 45 5.83 -3.17 -15.32
CA THR A 45 5.91 -4.61 -15.63
C THR A 45 4.54 -5.28 -15.69
N THR A 46 4.49 -6.49 -16.26
CA THR A 46 3.25 -7.27 -16.33
C THR A 46 3.00 -8.06 -15.04
N SER A 47 1.77 -8.54 -14.81
CA SER A 47 1.48 -9.38 -13.65
C SER A 47 2.35 -10.66 -13.66
N THR A 48 2.52 -11.27 -14.83
CA THR A 48 3.32 -12.48 -15.03
C THR A 48 4.79 -12.27 -14.66
N ASP A 49 5.37 -11.16 -15.10
CA ASP A 49 6.76 -10.84 -14.79
C ASP A 49 6.93 -10.49 -13.31
N LEU A 50 5.95 -9.80 -12.73
CA LEU A 50 5.89 -9.54 -11.29
C LEU A 50 5.86 -10.84 -10.47
N PHE A 51 5.04 -11.82 -10.87
CA PHE A 51 4.98 -13.11 -10.18
C PHE A 51 6.25 -13.93 -10.36
N ARG A 52 6.88 -13.90 -11.54
CA ARG A 52 8.18 -14.56 -11.77
C ARG A 52 9.28 -13.92 -10.93
N ALA A 53 9.34 -12.60 -10.88
CA ALA A 53 10.24 -11.86 -10.01
C ALA A 53 9.97 -12.15 -8.52
N SER A 54 8.72 -12.39 -8.13
CA SER A 54 8.37 -12.73 -6.75
C SER A 54 8.85 -14.11 -6.29
N LEU A 55 9.23 -14.98 -7.22
CA LEU A 55 9.82 -16.29 -6.89
C LEU A 55 11.32 -16.17 -6.59
N ASP A 56 11.96 -15.09 -7.03
CA ASP A 56 13.36 -14.79 -6.74
C ASP A 56 13.48 -13.77 -5.60
N ARG A 57 14.12 -14.20 -4.50
CA ARG A 57 14.32 -13.38 -3.30
C ARG A 57 15.12 -12.11 -3.58
N ASN A 58 16.09 -12.16 -4.50
CA ASN A 58 16.91 -11.00 -4.85
C ASN A 58 16.11 -9.99 -5.67
N SER A 59 15.29 -10.48 -6.60
CA SER A 59 14.35 -9.67 -7.36
C SER A 59 13.33 -8.97 -6.45
N ILE A 60 12.80 -9.64 -5.42
CA ILE A 60 11.93 -8.99 -4.41
C ILE A 60 12.69 -7.94 -3.60
N ALA A 61 13.94 -8.20 -3.21
CA ALA A 61 14.72 -7.24 -2.42
C ALA A 61 14.94 -5.92 -3.20
N ASN A 62 15.21 -6.00 -4.50
CA ASN A 62 15.31 -4.83 -5.39
C ASN A 62 13.96 -4.14 -5.63
N VAL A 63 12.86 -4.91 -5.65
CA VAL A 63 11.50 -4.38 -5.68
C VAL A 63 11.25 -3.53 -4.43
N ILE A 64 11.53 -4.05 -3.24
CA ILE A 64 11.31 -3.34 -1.97
C ILE A 64 12.24 -2.11 -1.81
N SER A 65 13.49 -2.18 -2.27
CA SER A 65 14.44 -1.06 -2.13
C SER A 65 14.02 0.18 -2.92
N ASN A 66 13.43 0.01 -4.11
CA ASN A 66 12.93 1.10 -4.93
C ASN A 66 11.72 1.83 -4.32
N ILE A 67 10.93 1.17 -3.47
CA ILE A 67 9.83 1.82 -2.72
C ILE A 67 10.38 2.73 -1.62
N ARG A 68 11.56 2.42 -1.07
CA ARG A 68 12.12 3.12 0.10
C ARG A 68 12.79 4.46 -0.23
N ASN A 69 13.06 4.70 -1.51
CA ASN A 69 13.75 5.89 -2.02
C ASN A 69 12.81 6.86 -2.78
N GLY A 70 11.49 6.60 -2.78
CA GLY A 70 10.46 7.45 -3.37
C GLY A 70 9.77 8.36 -2.36
#